data_AF-Q5NX01-F1
#
_entry.id   AF-Q5NX01-F1
#
_cell.length_a   1.000
_cell.length_b   1.000
_cell.length_c   1.000
_cell.angle_alpha   90.00
_cell.angle_beta   90.00
_cell.angle_gamma   90.00
#
_symmetry.space_group_name_H-M   'P 1'
#
loop_
_entity.id
_entity.type
_entity.pdbx_description
1 polymer ?
#
loop_
_entity_poly.entity_id
_entity_poly.type
_entity_poly.pdbx_seq_one_letter_code
_entity_poly.pdbx_strand_id
1 'polypeptide(L)' 'MPNLNIVICPGCGSELSVDNRGCPDCGYENNEDGRLLTLAELLERPSYPTLGAMRLNDVCPAFIKAVMAAAQAV' A
#
# COMPACT_ATOMS: atom_id res chain seq x y z
N MET A 1 -9.21 -2.83 -17.06
CA MET A 1 -8.83 -3.31 -15.72
C MET A 1 -7.67 -2.44 -15.25
N PRO A 2 -7.72 -1.85 -14.05
CA PRO A 2 -6.61 -1.00 -13.59
C PRO A 2 -5.34 -1.83 -13.39
N ASN A 3 -4.19 -1.27 -13.75
CA ASN A 3 -2.89 -1.87 -13.41
C ASN A 3 -2.63 -1.65 -11.92
N LEU A 4 -2.61 -2.73 -11.13
CA LEU A 4 -2.37 -2.67 -9.69
C LEU A 4 -0.95 -3.09 -9.29
N ASN A 5 -0.11 -3.43 -10.27
CA ASN A 5 1.31 -3.68 -10.06
C ASN A 5 2.10 -2.36 -10.09
N ILE A 6 1.65 -1.40 -9.29
CA ILE A 6 2.24 -0.06 -9.13
C ILE A 6 2.44 0.20 -7.64
N VAL A 7 3.53 0.88 -7.28
CA VAL A 7 3.81 1.30 -5.91
C VAL A 7 3.66 2.82 -5.85
N ILE A 8 2.75 3.30 -5.01
CA ILE A 8 2.59 4.73 -4.75
C ILE A 8 2.98 4.99 -3.29
N CYS A 9 3.89 5.93 -3.06
CA CYS A 9 4.29 6.31 -1.72
C CYS A 9 3.11 6.96 -0.96
N PRO A 10 2.69 6.41 0.19
CA PRO A 10 1.62 7.01 0.99
C PRO A 10 2.02 8.37 1.60
N GLY A 11 3.33 8.57 1.82
CA GLY A 11 3.85 9.80 2.44
C GLY A 11 3.95 10.99 1.50
N CYS A 12 4.33 10.79 0.23
CA CYS A 12 4.56 11.89 -0.71
C CYS A 12 3.87 11.76 -2.08
N GLY A 13 3.26 10.60 -2.39
CA GLY A 13 2.57 10.37 -3.65
C GLY A 13 3.44 9.96 -4.84
N SER A 14 4.77 9.90 -4.69
CA SER A 14 5.66 9.42 -5.77
C SER A 14 5.35 8.00 -6.19
N GLU A 15 5.40 7.73 -7.50
CA GLU A 15 5.43 6.37 -8.04
C GLU A 15 6.83 5.78 -7.91
N LEU A 16 6.92 4.55 -7.40
CA LEU A 16 8.17 3.88 -7.10
C LEU A 16 8.29 2.57 -7.88
N SER A 17 9.53 2.08 -7.98
CA SER A 17 9.79 0.73 -8.49
C SER A 17 9.21 -0.34 -7.56
N VAL A 18 8.78 -1.48 -8.11
CA VAL A 18 8.24 -2.62 -7.34
C VAL A 18 9.29 -3.27 -6.42
N ASP A 19 10.57 -3.12 -6.76
CA ASP A 19 11.73 -3.61 -6.00
C ASP A 19 12.35 -2.55 -5.07
N ASN A 20 11.58 -1.50 -4.74
CA ASN A 20 12.03 -0.42 -3.86
C ASN A 20 12.48 -0.94 -2.47
N ARG A 21 13.26 -0.10 -1.78
CA ARG A 21 13.68 -0.31 -0.39
C ARG A 21 13.25 0.87 0.48
N GLY A 22 11.99 1.29 0.28
CA GLY A 22 11.45 2.52 0.82
C GLY A 22 11.51 3.65 -0.20
N CYS A 23 10.84 4.75 0.11
CA CYS A 23 10.75 5.91 -0.76
C CYS A 23 12.06 6.71 -0.69
N PRO A 24 12.81 6.87 -1.80
CA PRO A 24 14.03 7.66 -1.82
C PRO A 24 13.77 9.16 -1.72
N ASP A 25 12.55 9.61 -2.02
CA ASP A 25 12.21 11.03 -2.09
C ASP A 25 11.90 11.61 -0.70
N CYS A 26 11.14 10.87 0.12
CA CYS A 26 10.70 11.36 1.43
C CYS A 26 11.13 10.46 2.61
N GLY A 27 11.79 9.33 2.35
CA GLY A 27 12.25 8.40 3.39
C GLY A 27 11.16 7.48 3.96
N TYR A 28 9.93 7.53 3.44
CA TYR A 28 8.83 6.70 3.93
C TYR A 28 9.04 5.21 3.61
N GLU A 29 8.78 4.34 4.59
CA GLU A 29 8.77 2.89 4.45
C GLU A 29 7.61 2.26 5.27
N ASN A 30 7.47 0.92 5.29
CA ASN A 30 6.29 0.23 5.82
C ASN A 30 6.39 -0.22 7.29
N ASN A 31 7.47 0.11 8.01
CA ASN A 31 7.84 -0.34 9.35
C ASN A 31 7.88 -1.87 9.54
N GLU A 32 7.94 -2.65 8.46
CA GLU A 32 7.85 -4.12 8.50
C GLU A 32 9.09 -4.75 7.85
N ASP A 33 9.28 -4.53 6.56
CA ASP A 33 10.43 -5.03 5.79
C ASP A 33 11.20 -3.91 5.06
N GLY A 34 10.83 -2.65 5.30
CA GLY A 34 11.47 -1.49 4.68
C GLY A 34 11.07 -1.27 3.23
N ARG A 35 10.08 -1.99 2.69
CA ARG A 35 9.62 -1.87 1.29
C ARG A 35 8.17 -1.39 1.20
N LEU A 36 7.88 -0.54 0.22
CA LEU A 36 6.50 -0.17 -0.11
C LEU A 36 5.89 -1.18 -1.08
N LEU A 37 4.71 -1.66 -0.71
CA LEU A 37 3.96 -2.67 -1.44
C LEU A 37 3.27 -2.09 -2.67
N THR A 38 3.08 -2.91 -3.69
CA THR A 38 2.18 -2.58 -4.79
C THR A 38 0.74 -2.49 -4.29
N LEU A 39 -0.14 -1.83 -5.04
CA LEU A 39 -1.56 -1.82 -4.72
C LEU A 39 -2.14 -3.24 -4.68
N ALA A 40 -1.72 -4.12 -5.58
CA ALA A 40 -2.14 -5.53 -5.56
C ALA A 40 -1.74 -6.23 -4.24
N GLU A 41 -0.47 -6.16 -3.87
CA GLU A 41 0.04 -6.77 -2.62
C GLU A 41 -0.63 -6.18 -1.38
N LEU A 42 -0.89 -4.86 -1.38
CA LEU A 42 -1.53 -4.18 -0.26
C LEU A 42 -2.97 -4.66 -0.07
N LEU A 43 -3.74 -4.81 -1.15
CA LEU A 43 -5.14 -5.28 -1.07
C LEU A 43 -5.29 -6.70 -0.52
N GLU A 44 -4.24 -7.50 -0.61
CA GLU A 44 -4.20 -8.86 -0.05
C GLU A 44 -3.84 -8.88 1.43
N ARG A 45 -3.38 -7.76 2.02
CA ARG A 45 -2.99 -7.72 3.43
C ARG A 45 -4.19 -7.69 4.38
N PRO A 46 -4.15 -8.45 5.48
CA PRO A 46 -5.12 -8.31 6.56
C PRO A 46 -5.00 -6.93 7.20
N SER A 47 -6.13 -6.38 7.67
CA SER A 47 -6.19 -5.14 8.43
C SER A 47 -6.60 -5.43 9.86
N TYR A 48 -6.18 -4.60 10.82
CA TYR A 48 -6.65 -4.68 12.21
C TYR A 48 -8.20 -4.68 12.24
N PRO A 49 -8.85 -5.47 13.14
CA PRO A 49 -8.26 -6.31 14.19
C PRO A 49 -7.92 -7.75 13.77
N THR A 50 -7.88 -8.06 12.47
CA THR A 50 -7.56 -9.42 12.02
C THR A 50 -6.17 -9.85 12.48
N LEU A 51 -6.07 -11.08 13.02
CA LEU A 51 -4.80 -11.68 13.41
C LEU A 51 -3.82 -11.69 12.22
N GLY A 52 -2.58 -11.25 12.45
CA GLY A 52 -1.56 -11.15 11.40
C GLY A 52 -1.60 -9.84 10.60
N ALA A 53 -2.44 -8.87 10.98
CA ALA A 53 -2.38 -7.52 10.43
C ALA A 53 -1.00 -6.87 10.68
N MET A 54 -0.36 -6.45 9.59
CA MET A 54 0.86 -5.66 9.61
C MET A 54 0.52 -4.20 9.92
N ARG A 55 1.46 -3.45 10.51
CA ARG A 55 1.27 -2.04 10.83
C ARG A 55 1.41 -1.13 9.61
N LEU A 56 2.22 -1.52 8.61
CA LEU A 56 2.37 -0.83 7.32
C LEU A 56 2.50 0.70 7.43
N ASN A 57 3.12 1.17 8.50
CA ASN A 57 3.19 2.59 8.85
C ASN A 57 1.81 3.28 8.79
N ASP A 58 0.81 2.70 9.44
CA ASP A 58 -0.59 3.13 9.53
C ASP A 58 -1.38 3.17 8.21
N VAL A 59 -0.82 2.63 7.12
CA VAL A 59 -1.60 2.37 5.91
C VAL A 59 -2.61 1.25 6.21
N CYS A 60 -3.90 1.54 6.04
CA CYS A 60 -4.98 0.58 6.28
C CYS A 60 -5.41 -0.12 4.97
N PRO A 61 -5.06 -1.40 4.74
CA PRO A 61 -5.45 -2.12 3.52
C PRO A 61 -6.97 -2.15 3.25
N ALA A 62 -7.78 -2.33 4.30
CA ALA A 62 -9.23 -2.37 4.18
C ALA A 62 -9.82 -1.04 3.69
N PHE A 63 -9.24 0.10 4.11
CA PHE A 63 -9.65 1.40 3.62
C PHE A 63 -9.34 1.55 2.12
N ILE A 64 -8.13 1.20 1.70
CA ILE A 64 -7.74 1.25 0.27
C ILE A 64 -8.64 0.35 -0.59
N LYS A 65 -8.95 -0.85 -0.09
CA LYS A 65 -9.89 -1.77 -0.75
C LYS A 65 -11.29 -1.16 -0.90
N ALA A 66 -11.80 -0.49 0.13
CA ALA A 66 -13.09 0.18 0.08
C ALA A 66 -13.11 1.35 -0.92
N VAL A 67 -12.05 2.18 -0.93
CA VAL A 67 -11.89 3.29 -1.90
C VAL A 67 -11.89 2.77 -3.33
N MET A 68 -11.15 1.69 -3.61
CA MET A 68 -11.12 1.10 -4.94
C MET A 68 -12.46 0.50 -5.38
N ALA A 69 -13.15 -0.20 -4.47
CA ALA A 69 -14.48 -0.71 -4.75
C ALA A 69 -15.47 0.42 -5.07
N ALA A 70 -15.42 1.53 -4.32
CA ALA A 70 -16.24 2.71 -4.58
C ALA A 70 -15.91 3.35 -5.94
N ALA A 71 -14.63 3.47 -6.30
CA ALA A 71 -14.19 4.04 -7.58
C ALA A 71 -14.56 3.19 -8.80
N GLN A 72 -14.82 1.89 -8.63
CA GLN A 72 -15.24 0.98 -9.71
C GLN A 72 -16.75 0.83 -9.83
N ALA A 73 -17.51 1.33 -8.87
CA ALA A 73 -18.98 1.26 -8.85
C ALA A 73 -19.66 2.34 -9.71
N VAL A 74 -18.88 3.15 -10.43
CA VAL A 74 -19.30 4.27 -11.30
C VAL A 74 -19.11 3.96 -12.78
#